data_AF-A0AAQ3MF09-F1
#
_entry.id   AF-A0AAQ3MF09-F1
#
_cell.length_a   1.000
_cell.length_b   1.000
_cell.length_c   1.000
_cell.angle_alpha   90.00
_cell.angle_beta   90.00
_cell.angle_gamma   90.00
#
_symmetry.space_group_name_H-M   'P 1'
#
loop_
_entity.id
_entity.type
_entity.pdbx_description
1 polymer ?
#
loop_
_entity_poly.entity_id
_entity_poly.type
_entity_poly.pdbx_seq_one_letter_code
_entity_poly.pdbx_strand_id
1 'polypeptide(L)'
;MKTVFLSFFTLLILFVFTVTATNPSKGLTCEQEITLAMPCLDYVTKKTNSPSAACCNGMKQIVNSSTTKEEKQAACKCLKEAGSHIPNIDKDRVNNLCKVCKITNDFDCQK
;
A
#
# COMPACT_ATOMS: atom_id res chain seq x y z
N MET A 1 -37.81 -22.06 12.39
CA MET A 1 -37.02 -21.94 11.15
C MET A 1 -36.94 -20.52 10.55
N LYS A 2 -37.64 -19.50 11.10
CA LYS A 2 -37.53 -18.10 10.63
C LYS A 2 -36.53 -17.24 11.42
N THR A 3 -36.34 -17.55 12.71
CA THR A 3 -35.50 -16.76 13.63
C THR A 3 -34.00 -17.08 13.53
N VAL A 4 -33.64 -18.28 13.06
CA VAL A 4 -32.24 -18.71 12.96
C VAL A 4 -31.53 -18.06 11.76
N PHE A 5 -32.23 -17.88 10.64
CA PHE A 5 -31.71 -17.23 9.44
C PHE A 5 -31.39 -15.75 9.64
N LEU A 6 -32.22 -15.04 10.41
CA LEU A 6 -32.00 -13.62 10.75
C LEU A 6 -30.83 -13.42 11.73
N SER A 7 -30.54 -14.43 12.56
CA SER A 7 -29.47 -14.37 13.56
C SER A 7 -28.08 -14.69 12.98
N PHE A 8 -28.01 -15.54 11.95
CA PHE A 8 -26.76 -15.79 11.22
C PHE A 8 -26.36 -14.61 10.33
N PHE A 9 -27.34 -13.92 9.72
CA PHE A 9 -27.06 -12.77 8.86
C PHE A 9 -26.56 -11.55 9.64
N THR A 10 -27.02 -11.37 10.88
CA THR A 10 -26.57 -10.27 11.76
C THR A 10 -25.15 -10.49 12.29
N LEU A 11 -24.74 -11.73 12.55
CA LEU A 11 -23.37 -12.07 12.94
C LEU A 11 -22.35 -11.87 11.79
N LEU A 12 -22.74 -12.12 10.55
CA LEU A 12 -21.90 -11.88 9.37
C LEU A 12 -21.66 -10.39 9.09
N ILE A 13 -22.62 -9.52 9.40
CA ILE A 13 -22.49 -8.06 9.20
C ILE A 13 -21.58 -7.43 10.26
N LEU A 14 -21.51 -8.00 11.46
CA LEU A 14 -20.64 -7.52 12.55
C LEU A 14 -19.15 -7.80 12.33
N PHE A 15 -18.77 -8.66 11.36
CA PHE A 15 -17.35 -8.94 11.07
C PHE A 15 -16.75 -8.02 9.98
N VAL A 16 -17.57 -7.24 9.25
CA VAL A 16 -17.10 -6.55 8.04
C VAL A 16 -16.69 -5.08 8.25
N PHE A 17 -17.04 -4.44 9.37
CA PHE A 17 -16.71 -3.02 9.51
C PHE A 17 -16.33 -2.64 10.94
N THR A 18 -15.19 -3.17 11.42
CA THR A 18 -14.34 -2.39 12.31
C THR A 18 -13.61 -1.34 11.47
N VAL A 19 -14.36 -0.36 10.95
CA VAL A 19 -13.74 0.89 10.49
C VAL A 19 -13.28 1.56 11.77
N THR A 20 -12.03 1.30 12.15
CA THR A 20 -11.33 2.16 13.09
C THR A 20 -11.54 3.57 12.60
N ALA A 21 -12.18 4.40 13.43
CA ALA A 21 -12.32 5.82 13.19
C ALA A 21 -10.92 6.42 12.99
N THR A 22 -10.45 6.43 11.76
CA THR A 22 -9.27 7.17 11.40
C THR A 22 -9.74 8.60 11.30
N ASN A 23 -9.13 9.49 12.09
CA ASN A 23 -9.01 10.90 11.74
C ASN A 23 -8.87 11.01 10.21
N PRO A 24 -9.46 12.01 9.53
CA PRO A 24 -9.23 12.19 8.10
C PRO A 24 -7.72 12.28 7.89
N SER A 25 -7.10 11.17 7.48
CA SER A 25 -5.67 11.13 7.19
C SER A 25 -5.49 11.98 5.96
N LYS A 26 -4.43 12.79 5.92
CA LYS A 26 -3.99 13.36 4.64
C LYS A 26 -3.37 12.27 3.76
N GLY A 27 -3.08 11.11 4.34
CA GLY A 27 -2.71 9.88 3.64
C GLY A 27 -3.74 9.43 2.60
N LEU A 28 -3.23 8.86 1.52
CA LEU A 28 -3.99 8.23 0.46
C LEU A 28 -4.70 6.97 0.95
N THR A 29 -5.72 6.52 0.22
CA THR A 29 -6.30 5.20 0.46
C THR A 29 -5.38 4.10 -0.08
N CYS A 30 -5.50 2.90 0.49
CA CYS A 30 -4.77 1.70 0.04
C CYS A 30 -4.88 1.49 -1.48
N GLU A 31 -6.09 1.65 -2.03
CA GLU A 31 -6.36 1.49 -3.47
C GLU A 31 -5.62 2.55 -4.30
N GLN A 32 -5.57 3.80 -3.83
CA GLN A 32 -4.83 4.88 -4.48
C GLN A 32 -3.32 4.62 -4.46
N GLU A 33 -2.77 4.17 -3.32
CA GLU A 33 -1.35 3.85 -3.20
C GLU A 33 -0.96 2.69 -4.11
N ILE A 34 -1.75 1.62 -4.14
CA ILE A 34 -1.55 0.48 -5.04
C ILE A 34 -1.55 0.97 -6.48
N THR A 35 -2.55 1.77 -6.88
CA THR A 35 -2.66 2.33 -8.22
C THR A 35 -1.43 3.14 -8.61
N LEU A 36 -0.94 4.00 -7.71
CA LEU A 36 0.28 4.78 -7.92
C LEU A 36 1.54 3.91 -8.00
N ALA A 37 1.58 2.78 -7.30
CA ALA A 37 2.72 1.86 -7.28
C ALA A 37 2.72 0.86 -8.45
N MET A 38 1.58 0.59 -9.11
CA MET A 38 1.49 -0.37 -10.23
C MET A 38 2.57 -0.17 -11.32
N PRO A 39 2.92 1.05 -11.75
CA PRO A 39 3.93 1.25 -12.79
C PRO A 39 5.34 0.77 -12.39
N CYS A 40 5.57 0.46 -11.10
CA CYS A 40 6.83 -0.07 -10.59
C CYS A 40 6.97 -1.58 -10.79
N LEU A 41 5.89 -2.28 -11.14
CA LEU A 41 5.83 -3.74 -11.19
C LEU A 41 6.96 -4.36 -12.02
N ASP A 42 7.17 -3.85 -13.24
CA ASP A 42 8.19 -4.40 -14.13
C ASP A 42 9.63 -4.18 -13.62
N TYR A 43 9.85 -3.09 -12.88
CA TYR A 43 11.13 -2.86 -12.21
C TYR A 43 11.31 -3.80 -11.03
N VAL A 44 10.33 -3.88 -10.11
CA VAL A 44 10.47 -4.72 -8.91
C VAL A 44 10.46 -6.21 -9.23
N THR A 45 9.99 -6.62 -10.42
CA THR A 45 10.02 -8.02 -10.90
C THR A 45 11.16 -8.31 -11.88
N LYS A 46 12.16 -7.43 -11.98
CA LYS A 46 13.35 -7.62 -12.83
C LYS A 46 13.11 -7.65 -14.35
N LYS A 47 11.94 -7.24 -14.84
CA LYS A 47 11.68 -7.14 -16.29
C LYS A 47 12.35 -5.92 -16.93
N THR A 48 12.53 -4.83 -16.19
CA THR A 48 13.29 -3.65 -16.62
C THR A 48 14.49 -3.40 -15.72
N ASN A 49 15.54 -2.74 -16.20
CA ASN A 49 16.70 -2.41 -15.36
C ASN A 49 16.52 -1.14 -14.51
N SER A 50 15.57 -0.29 -14.90
CA SER A 50 15.29 1.00 -14.24
C SER A 50 13.78 1.19 -14.05
N PRO A 51 13.35 1.90 -13.00
CA PRO A 51 11.96 2.28 -12.83
C PRO A 51 11.53 3.26 -13.93
N SER A 52 10.26 3.19 -14.31
CA SER A 52 9.66 4.17 -15.22
C SER A 52 9.50 5.53 -14.52
N ALA A 53 9.36 6.61 -15.31
CA ALA A 53 9.02 7.92 -14.75
C ALA A 53 7.70 7.89 -13.98
N ALA A 54 6.71 7.14 -14.48
CA ALA A 54 5.43 6.92 -13.79
C ALA A 54 5.61 6.24 -12.43
N CYS A 55 6.47 5.23 -12.34
CA CYS A 55 6.78 4.56 -11.07
C CYS A 55 7.35 5.56 -10.05
N CYS A 56 8.38 6.32 -10.43
CA CYS A 56 8.99 7.28 -9.51
C CYS A 56 8.04 8.40 -9.11
N ASN A 57 7.19 8.88 -10.03
CA ASN A 57 6.18 9.89 -9.72
C ASN A 57 5.10 9.35 -8.77
N GLY A 58 4.69 8.09 -8.94
CA GLY A 58 3.76 7.42 -8.04
C GLY A 58 4.32 7.28 -6.64
N MET A 59 5.55 6.74 -6.51
CA MET A 59 6.24 6.66 -5.23
C MET A 59 6.41 8.02 -4.56
N LYS A 60 6.75 9.06 -5.32
CA LYS A 60 6.86 10.43 -4.77
C LYS A 60 5.53 10.94 -4.21
N GLN A 61 4.40 10.63 -4.87
CA GLN A 61 3.08 11.02 -4.37
C GLN A 61 2.71 10.28 -3.07
N ILE A 62 2.98 8.97 -3.01
CA ILE A 62 2.76 8.16 -1.80
C ILE A 62 3.61 8.72 -0.65
N VAL A 63 4.90 8.94 -0.87
CA VAL A 63 5.79 9.45 0.17
C VAL A 63 5.40 10.86 0.64
N ASN A 64 4.89 11.71 -0.26
CA ASN A 64 4.44 13.06 0.08
C ASN A 64 3.09 13.09 0.80
N SER A 65 2.23 12.08 0.61
CA SER A 65 0.96 11.96 1.35
C SER A 65 1.15 11.30 2.72
N SER A 66 2.20 10.48 2.88
CA SER A 66 2.56 9.84 4.16
C SER A 66 3.46 10.73 5.02
N THR A 67 2.89 11.79 5.60
CA THR A 67 3.65 12.80 6.36
C THR A 67 3.91 12.39 7.80
N THR A 68 3.01 11.62 8.42
CA THR A 68 3.16 11.11 9.79
C THR A 68 3.71 9.69 9.82
N LYS A 69 4.15 9.21 10.99
CA LYS A 69 4.60 7.83 11.16
C LYS A 69 3.46 6.84 10.88
N GLU A 70 2.26 7.16 11.38
CA GLU A 70 1.06 6.35 11.21
C GLU A 70 0.68 6.22 9.74
N GLU A 71 0.75 7.33 8.97
CA GLU A 71 0.46 7.32 7.54
C GLU A 71 1.50 6.51 6.75
N LYS A 72 2.79 6.59 7.11
CA LYS A 72 3.83 5.75 6.49
C LYS A 72 3.62 4.27 6.78
N GLN A 73 3.30 3.91 8.02
CA GLN A 73 3.04 2.53 8.40
C GLN A 73 1.81 1.96 7.69
N ALA A 74 0.74 2.76 7.57
CA ALA A 74 -0.45 2.38 6.81
C ALA A 74 -0.10 2.13 5.34
N ALA A 75 0.64 3.06 4.70
CA ALA A 75 1.07 2.92 3.32
C ALA A 75 1.91 1.67 3.08
N CYS A 76 2.88 1.44 3.97
CA CYS A 76 3.74 0.28 3.92
C CYS A 76 2.97 -1.04 4.07
N LYS A 77 1.98 -1.09 4.96
CA LYS A 77 1.13 -2.27 5.11
C LYS A 77 0.35 -2.54 3.82
N CYS A 78 -0.25 -1.52 3.24
CA CYS A 78 -0.99 -1.61 1.98
C CYS A 78 -0.14 -2.13 0.82
N LEU A 79 1.01 -1.50 0.59
CA LEU A 79 1.93 -1.90 -0.49
C LEU A 79 2.51 -3.30 -0.26
N LYS A 80 2.77 -3.69 1.00
CA LYS A 80 3.26 -5.02 1.35
C LYS A 80 2.22 -6.11 1.09
N GLU A 81 0.97 -5.88 1.49
CA GLU A 81 -0.13 -6.81 1.24
C GLU A 81 -0.36 -6.98 -0.26
N ALA A 82 -0.45 -5.88 -1.02
CA ALA A 82 -0.55 -5.94 -2.48
C ALA A 82 0.64 -6.66 -3.12
N GLY A 83 1.87 -6.35 -2.68
CA GLY A 83 3.09 -7.01 -3.13
C GLY A 83 3.14 -8.51 -2.86
N SER A 84 2.49 -8.98 -1.79
CA SER A 84 2.50 -10.41 -1.41
C SER A 84 1.81 -11.31 -2.44
N HIS A 85 0.94 -10.76 -3.27
CA HIS A 85 0.22 -11.48 -4.33
C HIS A 85 0.99 -11.52 -5.65
N ILE A 86 2.13 -10.81 -5.75
CA ILE A 86 2.91 -10.73 -6.98
C ILE A 86 4.09 -11.71 -6.90
N PRO A 87 4.16 -12.69 -7.82
CA PRO A 87 5.31 -13.58 -7.87
C PRO A 87 6.58 -12.84 -8.33
N ASN A 88 7.74 -13.33 -7.90
CA ASN A 88 9.06 -12.86 -8.33
C ASN A 88 9.38 -11.38 -8.03
N ILE A 89 8.79 -10.79 -6.98
CA ILE A 89 9.27 -9.50 -6.47
C ILE A 89 10.69 -9.65 -5.92
N ASP A 90 11.58 -8.78 -6.38
CA ASP A 90 12.91 -8.60 -5.85
C ASP A 90 12.91 -7.59 -4.70
N LYS A 91 13.22 -8.07 -3.49
CA LYS A 91 13.21 -7.26 -2.28
C LYS A 91 14.25 -6.15 -2.30
N ASP A 92 15.42 -6.39 -2.89
CA ASP A 92 16.48 -5.37 -2.96
C ASP A 92 16.05 -4.19 -3.84
N ARG A 93 15.37 -4.44 -4.96
CA ARG A 93 14.80 -3.39 -5.81
C ARG A 93 13.67 -2.62 -5.15
N VAL A 94 12.82 -3.29 -4.37
CA VAL A 94 11.80 -2.60 -3.55
C VAL A 94 12.46 -1.68 -2.53
N ASN A 95 13.42 -2.20 -1.75
CA ASN A 95 14.10 -1.45 -0.70
C ASN A 95 14.91 -0.26 -1.25
N ASN A 96 15.47 -0.39 -2.45
CA ASN A 96 16.25 0.68 -3.09
C ASN A 96 15.40 1.61 -3.96
N LEU A 97 14.09 1.38 -4.11
CA LEU A 97 13.23 2.11 -5.04
C LEU A 97 13.24 3.62 -4.77
N CYS A 98 13.09 4.03 -3.51
CA CYS A 98 13.15 5.45 -3.11
C CYS A 98 14.51 6.08 -3.47
N LYS A 99 15.61 5.35 -3.25
CA LYS A 99 16.96 5.81 -3.58
C LYS A 99 17.15 5.98 -5.09
N VAL A 100 16.72 5.00 -5.89
CA VAL A 100 16.83 5.05 -7.37
C VAL A 100 15.95 6.16 -7.95
N CYS A 101 14.76 6.38 -7.37
CA CYS A 101 13.87 7.48 -7.73
C CYS A 101 14.26 8.84 -7.11
N LYS A 102 15.36 8.91 -6.36
CA LYS A 102 15.86 10.13 -5.70
C LYS A 102 14.82 10.81 -4.79
N ILE A 103 14.07 10.01 -4.04
CA ILE A 103 13.10 10.47 -3.05
C ILE A 103 13.84 10.63 -1.72
N THR A 104 13.89 11.86 -1.20
CA THR A 104 14.74 12.24 -0.05
C THR A 104 14.05 12.09 1.31
N ASN A 105 12.73 12.00 1.33
CA ASN A 105 11.98 11.91 2.58
C ASN A 105 12.22 10.53 3.23
N ASP A 106 12.29 10.51 4.55
CA ASP A 106 12.42 9.30 5.37
C ASP A 106 11.15 8.43 5.22
N PHE A 107 11.07 7.61 4.18
CA PHE A 107 10.01 6.64 3.96
C PHE A 107 10.57 5.24 4.21
N ASP A 108 10.54 4.84 5.48
CA ASP A 108 11.05 3.56 5.95
C ASP A 108 9.89 2.69 6.42
N CYS A 109 9.68 1.56 5.74
CA CYS A 109 8.61 0.60 6.06
C CYS A 109 8.93 -0.36 7.21
N GLN A 110 10.10 -0.21 7.84
CA GLN A 110 10.59 -1.08 8.91
C GLN A 110 10.52 -0.45 10.31
N LYS A 111 10.08 0.81 10.46
CA LYS A 111 10.07 1.57 11.74
C LYS A 111 8.70 1.85 12.35
#